data_AF-A0A2V7G4H6-F1
#
_entry.id   AF-A0A2V7G4H6-F1
#
_cell.length_a   1.000
_cell.length_b   1.000
_cell.length_c   1.000
_cell.angle_alpha   90.00
_cell.angle_beta   90.00
_cell.angle_gamma   90.00
#
_symmetry.space_group_name_H-M   'P 1'
#
loop_
_entity.id
_entity.type
_entity.pdbx_description
1 polymer ?
#
loop_
_entity_poly.entity_id
_entity_poly.type
_entity_poly.pdbx_seq_one_letter_code
_entity_poly.pdbx_strand_id
1 'polypeptide(L)'
;MSALRRWWSRIRATLVEWYGERATRDGRRSGGTMEIKRDRMVFLGYGKYWRSDTILGLMPIEEERGPKRRTNVFVQGRAEPIVASRTEQSILEDMGASDAGFQVQGLREAVTELLAAFHEFSPGLRRTLQQEHHFDAEQWEHRLGELLRAPRAPESVAQNELFD
;
A
#
# COMPACT_ATOMS: atom_id res chain seq x y z
N MET A 1 14.83 19.34 28.64
CA MET A 1 14.83 19.46 27.16
C MET A 1 14.48 18.11 26.57
N SER A 2 13.22 17.95 26.17
CA SER A 2 12.60 16.63 25.91
C SER A 2 13.15 15.95 24.65
N ALA A 3 13.48 14.66 24.79
CA ALA A 3 13.89 13.74 23.73
C ALA A 3 12.91 13.71 22.54
N LEU A 4 11.67 14.16 22.74
CA LEU A 4 10.61 14.28 21.75
C LEU A 4 10.97 15.28 20.64
N ARG A 5 11.65 16.41 20.92
CA ARG A 5 12.02 17.39 19.88
C ARG A 5 13.06 16.86 18.87
N ARG A 6 13.94 15.94 19.30
CA ARG A 6 14.98 15.35 18.43
C ARG A 6 14.43 14.25 17.52
N TRP A 7 13.41 13.54 17.99
CA TRP A 7 12.68 12.54 17.21
C TRP A 7 11.88 13.19 16.06
N TRP A 8 11.26 14.34 16.30
CA TRP A 8 10.46 15.07 15.30
C TRP A 8 11.28 15.84 14.25
N SER A 9 12.54 16.21 14.54
CA SER A 9 13.41 16.84 13.54
C SER A 9 13.85 15.85 12.45
N ARG A 10 13.96 14.55 12.79
CA ARG A 10 14.18 13.47 11.82
C ARG A 10 12.94 13.16 10.99
N ILE A 11 11.74 13.29 11.58
CA ILE A 11 10.45 13.06 10.90
C ILE A 11 10.14 14.17 9.87
N ARG A 12 10.50 15.43 10.18
CA ARG A 12 10.35 16.56 9.23
C ARG A 12 11.20 16.43 7.96
N ALA A 13 12.42 15.90 8.08
CA ALA A 13 13.29 15.67 6.93
C ALA A 13 12.73 14.55 6.01
N THR A 14 12.20 13.48 6.61
CA THR A 14 11.56 12.38 5.86
C THR A 14 10.22 12.77 5.23
N LEU A 15 9.47 13.70 5.81
CA LEU A 15 8.20 14.16 5.24
C LEU A 15 8.38 14.98 3.95
N VAL A 16 9.46 15.77 3.84
CA VAL A 16 9.80 16.49 2.60
C VAL A 16 10.38 15.55 1.54
N GLU A 17 11.10 14.50 1.97
CA GLU A 17 11.66 13.46 1.09
C GLU A 17 10.59 12.53 0.50
N TRP A 18 9.49 12.27 1.22
CA TRP A 18 8.38 11.42 0.77
C TRP A 18 7.28 12.17 -0.02
N TYR A 19 7.16 13.50 0.16
CA TYR A 19 6.13 14.32 -0.49
C TYR A 19 6.73 15.34 -1.47
N GLY A 20 7.59 14.85 -2.38
CA GLY A 20 8.13 15.63 -3.50
C GLY A 20 7.07 16.51 -4.19
N GLU A 21 7.51 17.67 -4.68
CA GLU A 21 6.66 18.73 -5.23
C GLU A 21 5.53 18.21 -6.11
N ARG A 22 4.29 18.60 -5.73
CA ARG A 22 3.02 18.23 -6.36
C ARG A 22 3.11 18.21 -7.90
N ALA A 23 3.15 17.02 -8.47
CA ALA A 23 3.01 16.82 -9.91
C ALA A 23 1.53 16.67 -10.29
N THR A 24 0.98 17.79 -10.75
CA THR A 24 0.03 17.94 -11.89
C THR A 24 -1.25 17.09 -11.97
N ARG A 25 -2.37 17.81 -11.99
CA ARG A 25 -3.65 17.43 -12.61
C ARG A 25 -3.45 17.10 -14.11
N ASP A 26 -3.68 15.85 -14.53
CA ASP A 26 -4.08 15.51 -15.90
C ASP A 26 -5.07 14.33 -15.90
N GLY A 27 -6.14 14.46 -16.67
CA GLY A 27 -7.32 13.60 -16.72
C GLY A 27 -7.19 12.42 -17.67
N ARG A 28 -6.11 11.64 -17.58
CA ARG A 28 -6.06 10.27 -18.12
C ARG A 28 -6.26 9.31 -16.96
N ARG A 29 -7.11 8.28 -17.16
CA ARG A 29 -7.49 7.26 -16.17
C ARG A 29 -6.39 7.09 -15.12
N SER A 30 -6.75 7.33 -13.87
CA SER A 30 -5.91 7.26 -12.67
C SER A 30 -5.03 6.00 -12.64
N GLY A 31 -3.91 6.03 -13.35
CA GLY A 31 -2.78 5.16 -13.14
C GLY A 31 -2.00 5.72 -11.96
N GLY A 32 -2.62 5.69 -10.78
CA GLY A 32 -1.86 5.81 -9.55
C GLY A 32 -0.78 4.72 -9.55
N THR A 33 0.40 5.03 -9.03
CA THR A 33 1.49 4.05 -8.94
C THR A 33 1.00 2.82 -8.18
N MET A 34 0.74 1.73 -8.91
CA MET A 34 0.18 0.51 -8.36
C MET A 34 1.31 -0.34 -7.77
N GLU A 35 1.25 -0.64 -6.47
CA GLU A 35 2.27 -1.44 -5.80
C GLU A 35 2.01 -2.94 -6.02
N ILE A 36 3.00 -3.65 -6.59
CA ILE A 36 2.99 -5.11 -6.71
C ILE A 36 3.79 -5.71 -5.56
N LYS A 37 3.19 -6.67 -4.85
CA LYS A 37 3.91 -7.44 -3.82
C LYS A 37 4.83 -8.44 -4.48
N ARG A 38 6.13 -8.36 -4.19
CA ARG A 38 7.16 -9.29 -4.71
C ARG A 38 7.06 -10.67 -4.04
N ASP A 39 7.64 -11.67 -4.69
CA ASP A 39 7.80 -13.05 -4.18
C ASP A 39 6.49 -13.79 -3.85
N ARG A 40 5.38 -13.39 -4.46
CA ARG A 40 4.08 -14.04 -4.25
C ARG A 40 3.81 -15.07 -5.31
N MET A 41 3.39 -16.26 -4.92
CA MET A 41 2.88 -17.26 -5.87
C MET A 41 1.49 -16.87 -6.35
N VAL A 42 1.35 -16.68 -7.66
CA VAL A 42 0.13 -16.23 -8.34
C VAL A 42 -0.45 -17.39 -9.14
N PHE A 43 -1.72 -17.73 -8.88
CA PHE A 43 -2.41 -18.80 -9.60
C PHE A 43 -2.96 -18.28 -10.94
N LEU A 44 -2.48 -18.83 -12.05
CA LEU A 44 -2.90 -18.45 -13.42
C LEU A 44 -4.04 -19.31 -13.97
N GLY A 45 -4.48 -20.32 -13.20
CA GLY A 45 -5.47 -21.30 -13.59
C GLY A 45 -4.87 -22.61 -14.12
N TYR A 46 -5.64 -23.70 -14.03
CA TYR A 46 -5.23 -25.03 -14.51
C TYR A 46 -3.91 -25.54 -13.92
N GLY A 47 -3.70 -25.35 -12.61
CA GLY A 47 -2.49 -25.78 -11.92
C GLY A 47 -1.23 -24.98 -12.26
N LYS A 48 -1.34 -23.89 -13.01
CA LYS A 48 -0.21 -23.01 -13.35
C LYS A 48 -0.02 -21.97 -12.26
N TYR A 49 1.21 -21.85 -11.76
CA TYR A 49 1.59 -20.86 -10.75
C TYR A 49 2.89 -20.17 -11.14
N TRP A 50 2.94 -18.85 -10.97
CA TRP A 50 4.14 -18.04 -11.24
C TRP A 50 4.41 -17.07 -10.11
N ARG A 51 5.69 -16.74 -9.90
CA ARG A 51 6.07 -15.72 -8.92
C ARG A 51 5.75 -14.32 -9.46
N SER A 52 5.17 -13.46 -8.63
CA SER A 52 4.72 -12.12 -9.02
C SER A 52 5.84 -11.24 -9.60
N ASP A 53 7.06 -11.35 -9.06
CA ASP A 53 8.26 -10.63 -9.52
C ASP A 53 8.79 -11.13 -10.87
N THR A 54 8.32 -12.27 -11.36
CA THR A 54 8.68 -12.81 -12.68
C THR A 54 7.65 -12.48 -13.76
N ILE A 55 6.47 -11.96 -13.38
CA ILE A 55 5.43 -11.53 -14.32
C ILE A 55 5.78 -10.13 -14.82
N LEU A 56 6.06 -10.01 -16.11
CA LEU A 56 6.45 -8.77 -16.78
C LEU A 56 5.26 -7.98 -17.29
N GLY A 57 4.15 -8.65 -17.59
CA GLY A 57 2.95 -8.00 -18.11
C GLY A 57 1.75 -8.93 -18.24
N LEU A 58 0.58 -8.31 -18.32
CA LEU A 58 -0.71 -8.97 -18.50
C LEU A 58 -1.40 -8.33 -19.71
N MET A 59 -2.03 -9.14 -20.54
CA MET A 59 -2.80 -8.68 -21.69
C MET A 59 -4.08 -9.50 -21.81
N PRO A 60 -5.27 -8.89 -21.62
CA PRO A 60 -6.54 -9.57 -21.82
C PRO A 60 -6.64 -10.10 -23.25
N ILE A 61 -7.22 -11.30 -23.40
CA ILE A 61 -7.48 -11.89 -24.72
C ILE A 61 -8.89 -11.47 -25.14
N GLU A 62 -8.97 -10.59 -26.14
CA GLU A 62 -10.23 -10.08 -26.70
C GLU A 62 -10.74 -10.96 -27.84
N GLU A 63 -9.87 -11.31 -28.79
CA GLU A 63 -10.19 -12.10 -29.97
C GLU A 63 -9.90 -13.59 -29.77
N GLU A 64 -10.60 -14.47 -30.51
CA GLU A 64 -10.45 -15.93 -30.46
C GLU A 64 -10.47 -16.51 -29.03
N ARG A 65 -11.37 -15.95 -28.20
CA ARG A 65 -11.50 -16.28 -26.79
C ARG A 65 -12.08 -17.68 -26.59
N GLY A 66 -11.22 -18.67 -26.78
CA GLY A 66 -11.52 -20.07 -26.52
C GLY A 66 -11.83 -20.31 -25.04
N PRO A 67 -12.39 -21.49 -24.71
CA PRO A 67 -12.57 -21.88 -23.32
C PRO A 67 -11.23 -21.77 -22.60
N LYS A 68 -11.25 -21.22 -21.38
CA LYS A 68 -10.07 -21.15 -20.49
C LYS A 68 -8.97 -20.20 -20.97
N ARG A 69 -9.21 -19.37 -22.00
CA ARG A 69 -8.30 -18.32 -22.48
C ARG A 69 -8.86 -16.97 -22.05
N ARG A 70 -8.18 -16.31 -21.12
CA ARG A 70 -8.64 -15.03 -20.56
C ARG A 70 -7.57 -13.95 -20.64
N THR A 71 -6.32 -14.29 -20.34
CA THR A 71 -5.21 -13.33 -20.28
C THR A 71 -3.93 -14.00 -20.75
N ASN A 72 -3.16 -13.31 -21.59
CA ASN A 72 -1.77 -13.64 -21.90
C ASN A 72 -0.88 -13.06 -20.79
N VAL A 73 -0.11 -13.93 -20.15
CA VAL A 73 0.80 -13.55 -19.05
C VAL A 73 2.22 -13.65 -19.55
N PHE A 74 2.89 -12.51 -19.67
CA PHE A 74 4.28 -12.41 -20.09
C PHE A 74 5.16 -12.58 -18.87
N VAL A 75 6.11 -13.51 -18.93
CA VAL A 75 6.99 -13.84 -17.81
C VAL A 75 8.44 -13.81 -18.24
N GLN A 76 9.31 -13.50 -17.29
CA GLN A 76 10.75 -13.47 -17.54
C GLN A 76 11.25 -14.84 -18.02
N GLY A 77 12.10 -14.82 -19.05
CA GLY A 77 12.74 -16.04 -19.58
C GLY A 77 11.86 -16.91 -20.48
N ARG A 78 10.65 -16.48 -20.86
CA ARG A 78 9.82 -17.16 -21.87
C ARG A 78 9.52 -16.24 -23.04
N ALA A 79 9.70 -16.75 -24.26
CA ALA A 79 9.36 -16.03 -25.48
C ALA A 79 7.85 -15.97 -25.71
N GLU A 80 7.13 -17.07 -25.41
CA GLU A 80 5.68 -17.15 -25.57
C GLU A 80 4.95 -16.86 -24.24
N PRO A 81 3.82 -16.13 -24.30
CA PRO A 81 3.03 -15.84 -23.11
C PRO A 81 2.32 -17.08 -22.59
N ILE A 82 2.14 -17.13 -21.27
CA ILE A 82 1.33 -18.15 -20.64
C ILE A 82 -0.14 -17.75 -20.78
N VAL A 83 -0.92 -18.60 -21.43
CA VAL A 83 -2.37 -18.40 -21.48
C VAL A 83 -2.99 -18.78 -20.14
N ALA A 84 -3.45 -17.78 -19.42
CA ALA A 84 -4.15 -17.90 -18.15
C ALA A 84 -5.66 -18.00 -18.37
N SER A 85 -6.32 -18.73 -17.47
CA SER A 85 -7.78 -18.83 -17.46
C SER A 85 -8.45 -17.86 -16.51
N ARG A 86 -7.69 -16.89 -16.01
CA ARG A 86 -8.15 -15.82 -15.14
C ARG A 86 -8.05 -14.48 -15.84
N THR A 87 -8.93 -13.56 -15.45
CA THR A 87 -8.90 -12.18 -15.94
C THR A 87 -7.66 -11.46 -15.44
N GLU A 88 -7.26 -10.41 -16.15
CA GLU A 88 -6.17 -9.51 -15.73
C GLU A 88 -6.39 -8.99 -14.32
N GLN A 89 -7.57 -8.44 -14.03
CA GLN A 89 -7.90 -7.90 -12.72
C GLN A 89 -7.69 -8.91 -11.59
N SER A 90 -8.18 -10.15 -11.74
CA SER A 90 -8.00 -11.18 -10.71
C SER A 90 -6.54 -11.59 -10.53
N ILE A 91 -5.72 -11.52 -11.59
CA ILE A 91 -4.28 -11.79 -11.50
C ILE A 91 -3.58 -10.63 -10.79
N LEU A 92 -3.96 -9.38 -11.06
CA LEU A 92 -3.45 -8.19 -10.39
C LEU A 92 -3.74 -8.21 -8.87
N GLU A 93 -4.98 -8.52 -8.48
CA GLU A 93 -5.36 -8.67 -7.07
C GLU A 93 -4.50 -9.72 -6.35
N ASP A 94 -4.27 -10.86 -6.99
CA ASP A 94 -3.37 -11.91 -6.50
C ASP A 94 -1.91 -11.45 -6.43
N MET A 95 -1.45 -10.62 -7.37
CA MET A 95 -0.13 -9.97 -7.32
C MET A 95 -0.02 -8.92 -6.20
N GLY A 96 -1.10 -8.68 -5.45
CA GLY A 96 -1.14 -7.71 -4.36
C GLY A 96 -1.56 -6.32 -4.79
N ALA A 97 -1.90 -6.15 -6.07
CA ALA A 97 -2.46 -4.93 -6.63
C ALA A 97 -3.96 -4.83 -6.34
N SER A 98 -4.32 -4.88 -5.07
CA SER A 98 -5.70 -4.69 -4.64
C SER A 98 -5.95 -3.22 -4.34
N ASP A 99 -7.17 -2.76 -4.65
CA ASP A 99 -7.69 -1.48 -4.16
C ASP A 99 -7.58 -1.36 -2.64
N ALA A 100 -7.53 -2.47 -1.90
CA ALA A 100 -7.32 -2.45 -0.46
C ALA A 100 -5.99 -1.79 -0.06
N GLY A 101 -4.93 -1.91 -0.86
CA GLY A 101 -3.68 -1.18 -0.64
C GLY A 101 -3.87 0.34 -0.76
N PHE A 102 -4.57 0.77 -1.82
CA PHE A 102 -4.95 2.17 -2.03
C PHE A 102 -5.90 2.70 -0.95
N GLN A 103 -6.92 1.93 -0.56
CA GLN A 103 -7.88 2.30 0.48
C GLN A 103 -7.20 2.43 1.85
N VAL A 104 -6.30 1.51 2.19
CA VAL A 104 -5.50 1.59 3.42
C VAL A 104 -4.57 2.78 3.37
N GLN A 105 -3.91 3.05 2.23
CA GLN A 105 -3.02 4.20 2.09
C GLN A 105 -3.77 5.53 2.18
N GLY A 106 -4.90 5.68 1.48
CA GLY A 106 -5.75 6.87 1.56
C GLY A 106 -6.33 7.07 2.97
N LEU A 107 -6.71 5.99 3.66
CA LEU A 107 -7.12 6.06 5.07
C LEU A 107 -5.97 6.52 5.97
N ARG A 108 -4.76 6.03 5.75
CA ARG A 108 -3.57 6.45 6.50
C ARG A 108 -3.26 7.92 6.29
N GLU A 109 -3.38 8.41 5.05
CA GLU A 109 -3.22 9.82 4.71
C GLU A 109 -4.27 10.68 5.43
N ALA A 110 -5.55 10.31 5.35
CA ALA A 110 -6.63 11.03 6.04
C ALA A 110 -6.44 11.09 7.56
N VAL A 111 -6.02 9.98 8.20
CA VAL A 111 -5.73 9.95 9.65
C VAL A 111 -4.51 10.81 9.99
N THR A 112 -3.50 10.85 9.11
CA THR A 112 -2.31 11.68 9.29
C THR A 112 -2.66 13.17 9.21
N GLU A 113 -3.50 13.56 8.24
CA GLU A 113 -4.02 14.92 8.13
C GLU A 113 -4.85 15.32 9.35
N LEU A 114 -5.70 14.42 9.86
CA LEU A 114 -6.47 14.64 11.08
C LEU A 114 -5.57 14.88 12.30
N LEU A 115 -4.51 14.08 12.46
CA LEU A 115 -3.53 14.27 13.52
C LEU A 115 -2.81 15.62 13.42
N ALA A 116 -2.46 16.05 12.21
CA ALA A 116 -1.88 17.36 11.97
C ALA A 116 -2.86 18.48 12.38
N ALA A 117 -4.14 18.35 12.04
CA ALA A 117 -5.17 19.32 12.44
C ALA A 117 -5.35 19.39 13.97
N PHE A 118 -5.30 18.25 14.67
CA PHE A 118 -5.35 18.25 16.13
C PHE A 118 -4.17 19.04 16.70
N HIS A 119 -2.95 18.85 16.19
CA HIS A 119 -1.76 19.60 16.62
C HIS A 119 -1.86 21.12 16.44
N GLU A 120 -2.68 21.61 15.50
CA GLU A 120 -2.91 23.05 15.30
C GLU A 120 -3.88 23.66 16.33
N PHE A 121 -4.58 22.84 17.13
CA PHE A 121 -5.47 23.35 18.17
C PHE A 121 -4.72 24.13 19.25
N SER A 122 -5.17 25.36 19.49
CA SER A 122 -4.62 26.20 20.55
C SER A 122 -4.82 25.57 21.94
N PRO A 123 -3.94 25.87 22.92
CA PRO A 123 -4.10 25.37 24.29
C PRO A 123 -5.40 25.81 24.98
N GLY A 124 -6.02 26.90 24.53
CA GLY A 124 -7.35 27.32 24.99
C GLY A 124 -8.44 26.38 24.47
N LEU A 125 -8.45 26.14 23.15
CA LEU A 125 -9.44 25.26 22.50
C LEU A 125 -9.36 23.82 23.04
N ARG A 126 -8.15 23.30 23.27
CA ARG A 126 -7.96 21.96 23.87
C ARG A 126 -8.60 21.85 25.25
N ARG A 127 -8.41 22.87 26.09
CA ARG A 127 -9.02 22.91 27.44
C ARG A 127 -10.54 22.98 27.35
N THR A 128 -11.09 23.80 26.46
CA THR A 128 -12.54 23.91 26.24
C THR A 128 -13.13 22.59 25.75
N LEU A 129 -12.53 21.93 24.75
CA LEU A 129 -12.99 20.64 24.25
C LEU A 129 -13.00 19.55 25.33
N GLN A 130 -12.00 19.55 26.21
CA GLN A 130 -11.93 18.62 27.32
C GLN A 130 -12.99 18.91 28.40
N GLN A 131 -13.22 20.18 28.72
CA GLN A 131 -14.12 20.60 29.80
C GLN A 131 -15.60 20.56 29.40
N GLU A 132 -15.92 20.99 28.17
CA GLU A 132 -17.31 21.16 27.71
C GLU A 132 -17.82 19.96 26.91
N HIS A 133 -16.93 19.23 26.24
CA HIS A 133 -17.30 18.13 25.35
C HIS A 133 -16.68 16.78 25.72
N HIS A 134 -15.96 16.71 26.86
CA HIS A 134 -15.24 15.51 27.31
C HIS A 134 -14.34 14.90 26.23
N PHE A 135 -13.83 15.74 25.32
CA PHE A 135 -13.00 15.32 24.21
C PHE A 135 -11.53 15.61 24.53
N ASP A 136 -10.78 14.53 24.82
CA ASP A 136 -9.34 14.61 25.08
C ASP A 136 -8.54 14.45 23.78
N ALA A 137 -8.13 15.58 23.21
CA ALA A 137 -7.36 15.61 21.96
C ALA A 137 -6.01 14.89 22.10
N GLU A 138 -5.35 14.95 23.27
CA GLU A 138 -4.05 14.29 23.48
C GLU A 138 -4.21 12.76 23.51
N GLN A 139 -5.27 12.27 24.15
CA GLN A 139 -5.59 10.84 24.16
C GLN A 139 -5.90 10.33 22.75
N TRP A 140 -6.66 11.08 21.96
CA TRP A 140 -6.97 10.72 20.57
C TRP A 140 -5.74 10.79 19.66
N GLU A 141 -4.88 11.81 19.83
CA GLU A 141 -3.59 11.88 19.12
C GLU A 141 -2.73 10.64 19.39
N HIS A 142 -2.61 10.24 20.67
CA HIS A 142 -1.86 9.04 21.04
C HIS A 142 -2.44 7.77 20.42
N ARG A 143 -3.76 7.58 20.52
CA ARG A 143 -4.45 6.39 20.01
C ARG A 143 -4.34 6.25 18.49
N LEU A 144 -4.56 7.34 17.75
CA LEU A 144 -4.45 7.36 16.29
C LEU A 144 -2.99 7.18 15.83
N GLY A 145 -2.04 7.75 16.58
CA GLY A 145 -0.61 7.54 16.33
C GLY A 145 -0.17 6.08 16.49
N GLU A 146 -0.65 5.39 17.53
CA GLU A 146 -0.38 3.95 17.72
C GLU A 146 -1.02 3.10 16.61
N LEU A 147 -2.21 3.46 16.13
CA LEU A 147 -2.88 2.77 15.02
C LEU A 147 -2.11 2.92 13.69
N LEU A 148 -1.51 4.09 13.44
CA LEU A 148 -0.70 4.35 12.25
C LEU A 148 0.68 3.67 12.27
N ARG A 149 1.18 3.28 13.45
CA ARG A 149 2.42 2.51 13.58
C ARG A 149 2.16 1.10 13.04
N ALA A 150 2.64 0.83 11.82
CA ALA A 150 2.46 -0.47 11.16
C ALA A 150 2.88 -1.63 12.10
N PRO A 151 2.17 -2.78 12.08
CA PRO A 151 2.69 -3.97 12.73
C PRO A 151 4.05 -4.28 12.10
N ARG A 152 5.09 -4.47 12.92
CA ARG A 152 6.39 -4.94 12.43
C ARG A 152 6.10 -6.15 11.54
N ALA A 153 6.53 -6.09 10.28
CA ALA A 153 6.60 -7.30 9.47
C ALA A 153 7.35 -8.33 10.34
N PRO A 154 6.81 -9.55 10.54
CA PRO A 154 7.59 -10.58 11.19
C PRO A 154 8.92 -10.66 10.45
N GLU A 155 10.03 -10.61 11.18
CA GLU A 155 11.35 -10.83 10.60
C GLU A 155 11.23 -12.03 9.68
N SER A 156 11.55 -11.85 8.40
CA SER A 156 11.61 -12.95 7.46
C SER A 156 12.63 -13.93 8.04
N VAL A 157 12.14 -14.98 8.71
CA VAL A 157 12.98 -16.08 9.15
C VAL A 157 13.65 -16.56 7.87
N ALA A 158 14.97 -16.37 7.80
CA ALA A 158 15.76 -16.83 6.69
C ALA A 158 15.53 -18.35 6.60
N GLN A 159 14.71 -18.76 5.64
CA GLN A 159 14.35 -20.16 5.43
C GLN A 159 15.56 -21.02 5.00
N ASN A 160 16.74 -20.41 4.93
CA ASN A 160 18.02 -21.03 4.57
C ASN A 160 18.66 -21.83 5.72
N GLU A 161 18.17 -21.76 6.96
CA GLU A 161 18.74 -22.53 8.07
C GLU A 161 18.14 -23.94 8.27
N LEU A 162 17.19 -24.35 7.41
CA LEU A 162 16.52 -25.67 7.55
C LEU A 162 17.22 -26.81 6.78
N PHE A 163 18.36 -26.53 6.13
CA PHE A 163 19.05 -27.50 5.27
C PHE A 163 20.56 -27.67 5.56
N ASP A 164 21.05 -27.16 6.69
CA ASP A 164 22.42 -27.42 7.17
C ASP A 164 22.46 -28.54 8.23
#